data_AF-A0A7X9B779-F1
#
_entry.id   AF-A0A7X9B779-F1
#
_cell.length_a   1.000
_cell.length_b   1.000
_cell.length_c   1.000
_cell.angle_alpha   90.00
_cell.angle_beta   90.00
_cell.angle_gamma   90.00
#
_symmetry.space_group_name_H-M   'P 1'
#
loop_
_entity.id
_entity.type
_entity.pdbx_description
1 polymer ?
#
loop_
_entity_poly.entity_id
_entity_poly.type
_entity_poly.pdbx_seq_one_letter_code
_entity_poly.pdbx_strand_id
1 'polypeptide(L)'
;MKKVVSFIFVAVSVLFAANFSVLANTAMQLRTLQNYDNIPIIYAGKLNDSYENMNTCEVEISDIEDDVNIEFPEGIKVISYEITDVEGIKNLKKGVVLVDKIDNKIALSVVKDDNKEMQSLSIRFNITASPEYRGDVYVNLEDNDVKTIVAKVNSPININAESTEGRTDHRKNSVADIVISENFIGAMTKNSELILETEGMLFDDTFELQIEGDIDVNLNVADGKIMIKTIKESLSSPSKIIISNVSLISGQSYEEGNYPLLSVAGTQAAVDADNVIKRAGSSPMFETYYENNTELLQLFSEDKVVINEGYFIVKNKYGIPNDMKMPNEIIIKIGSDIIEVDGQVMKIDAPAYISGKGCTMLPLRSIVGAISNNEGILEWNGAEKKVQMNLGYRCIELQIGDDIIYANGKPYYMSGQLEIVNGRVFVPIRDLSNVIGIRNENIIWDSKSMSVRIVG
;
A
#
# COMPACT_ATOMS: atom_id res chain seq x y z
N MET A 1 -95.60 18.30 -60.05
CA MET A 1 -96.29 17.16 -59.39
C MET A 1 -95.53 16.87 -58.09
N LYS A 2 -96.16 16.77 -56.91
CA LYS A 2 -96.29 15.54 -56.05
C LYS A 2 -95.11 14.52 -56.20
N LYS A 3 -94.53 13.81 -55.21
CA LYS A 3 -94.63 13.64 -53.72
C LYS A 3 -93.42 12.73 -53.29
N VAL A 4 -92.96 12.51 -52.04
CA VAL A 4 -93.25 13.00 -50.67
C VAL A 4 -92.05 12.74 -49.70
N VAL A 5 -91.88 13.60 -48.67
CA VAL A 5 -91.44 13.38 -47.25
C VAL A 5 -90.77 12.06 -46.80
N SER A 6 -89.64 12.17 -46.08
CA SER A 6 -89.49 11.63 -44.70
C SER A 6 -88.34 12.30 -43.91
N PHE A 7 -88.38 12.25 -42.58
CA PHE A 7 -87.57 13.04 -41.62
C PHE A 7 -87.35 12.21 -40.32
N ILE A 8 -86.39 12.63 -39.47
CA ILE A 8 -86.32 12.46 -37.99
C ILE A 8 -85.61 11.22 -37.36
N PHE A 9 -84.49 11.54 -36.68
CA PHE A 9 -83.96 11.13 -35.35
C PHE A 9 -83.23 9.79 -35.01
N VAL A 10 -81.94 9.96 -34.64
CA VAL A 10 -81.27 9.69 -33.33
C VAL A 10 -81.19 8.27 -32.72
N ALA A 11 -79.95 7.82 -32.50
CA ALA A 11 -79.44 7.14 -31.30
C ALA A 11 -77.93 7.46 -31.18
N VAL A 12 -77.49 8.38 -30.32
CA VAL A 12 -76.97 8.15 -28.95
C VAL A 12 -76.06 6.92 -28.81
N SER A 13 -74.76 7.17 -28.75
CA SER A 13 -73.79 6.34 -28.03
C SER A 13 -72.83 7.27 -27.27
N VAL A 14 -72.94 7.28 -25.94
CA VAL A 14 -72.09 8.09 -25.06
C VAL A 14 -70.74 7.40 -24.94
N LEU A 15 -69.67 8.03 -25.45
CA LEU A 15 -68.31 7.60 -25.16
C LEU A 15 -67.81 8.36 -23.92
N PHE A 16 -67.65 7.63 -22.81
CA PHE A 16 -67.08 8.18 -21.58
C PHE A 16 -65.56 8.34 -21.79
N ALA A 17 -65.14 9.52 -22.25
CA ALA A 17 -63.74 9.89 -22.26
C ALA A 17 -63.31 10.16 -20.81
N ALA A 18 -62.76 9.13 -20.15
CA ALA A 18 -62.09 9.32 -18.87
C ALA A 18 -60.83 10.16 -19.10
N ASN A 19 -60.85 11.40 -18.60
CA ASN A 19 -59.64 12.21 -18.48
C ASN A 19 -58.69 11.53 -17.49
N PHE A 20 -57.82 10.66 -17.98
CA PHE A 20 -56.58 10.35 -17.29
C PHE A 20 -55.66 11.56 -17.43
N SER A 21 -55.78 12.50 -16.49
CA SER A 21 -54.66 13.33 -16.11
C SER A 21 -53.58 12.41 -15.56
N VAL A 22 -52.68 11.96 -16.44
CA VAL A 22 -51.40 11.41 -16.02
C VAL A 22 -50.66 12.57 -15.36
N LEU A 23 -50.76 12.64 -14.03
CA LEU A 23 -49.76 13.31 -13.24
C LEU A 23 -48.47 12.55 -13.52
N ALA A 24 -47.62 13.12 -14.37
CA ALA A 24 -46.25 12.67 -14.45
C ALA A 24 -45.65 12.92 -13.07
N ASN A 25 -45.30 11.84 -12.38
CA ASN A 25 -44.56 11.94 -11.13
C ASN A 25 -43.13 12.28 -11.56
N THR A 26 -42.85 13.57 -11.73
CA THR A 26 -41.55 14.13 -12.12
C THR A 26 -40.59 13.97 -10.95
N ALA A 27 -40.01 12.77 -10.84
CA ALA A 27 -38.93 12.50 -9.91
C ALA A 27 -37.75 13.41 -10.25
N MET A 28 -37.13 13.98 -9.22
CA MET A 28 -36.03 14.93 -9.34
C MET A 28 -34.92 14.38 -10.26
N GLN A 29 -34.57 15.14 -11.29
CA GLN A 29 -33.58 14.74 -12.28
C GLN A 29 -32.21 15.33 -11.96
N LEU A 30 -31.14 14.58 -12.24
CA LEU A 30 -29.76 15.02 -12.08
C LEU A 30 -29.01 14.79 -13.40
N ARG A 31 -28.30 15.81 -13.88
CA ARG A 31 -27.34 15.68 -14.99
C ARG A 31 -26.06 16.44 -14.72
N THR A 32 -24.93 15.93 -15.21
CA THR A 32 -23.73 16.76 -15.37
C THR A 32 -23.97 17.82 -16.46
N LEU A 33 -23.48 19.05 -16.23
CA LEU A 33 -23.45 20.11 -17.24
C LEU A 33 -22.17 20.11 -18.07
N GLN A 34 -21.26 19.17 -17.80
CA GLN A 34 -20.09 18.94 -18.63
C GLN A 34 -20.51 18.17 -19.90
N ASN A 35 -19.79 18.41 -20.99
CA ASN A 35 -19.92 17.53 -22.15
C ASN A 35 -19.42 16.13 -21.78
N TYR A 36 -20.14 15.08 -22.18
CA TYR A 36 -19.80 13.69 -21.84
C TYR A 36 -18.41 13.29 -22.36
N ASP A 37 -17.99 13.86 -23.50
CA ASP A 37 -16.66 13.69 -24.08
C ASP A 37 -15.55 14.50 -23.36
N ASN A 38 -15.89 15.31 -22.35
CA ASN A 38 -15.00 16.25 -21.67
C ASN A 38 -15.31 16.39 -20.17
N ILE A 39 -15.53 15.26 -19.50
CA ILE A 39 -15.59 15.17 -18.03
C ILE A 39 -14.20 15.56 -17.47
N PRO A 40 -14.11 16.44 -16.44
CA PRO A 40 -12.84 16.94 -15.93
C PRO A 40 -12.03 15.84 -15.25
N ILE A 41 -10.71 15.88 -15.44
CA ILE A 41 -9.77 15.05 -14.71
C ILE A 41 -9.31 15.80 -13.47
N ILE A 42 -9.48 15.16 -12.31
CA ILE A 42 -9.04 15.64 -11.01
C ILE A 42 -7.75 14.91 -10.66
N TYR A 43 -6.79 15.63 -10.08
CA TYR A 43 -5.57 15.01 -9.57
C TYR A 43 -5.61 14.88 -8.05
N ALA A 44 -5.56 13.62 -7.59
CA ALA A 44 -5.63 13.24 -6.19
C ALA A 44 -4.55 13.92 -5.34
N GLY A 45 -4.87 14.18 -4.07
CA GLY A 45 -3.91 14.66 -3.06
C GLY A 45 -3.37 16.08 -3.28
N LYS A 46 -3.96 16.89 -4.17
CA LYS A 46 -3.44 18.22 -4.54
C LYS A 46 -4.48 19.33 -4.42
N LEU A 47 -4.06 20.46 -3.82
CA LEU A 47 -4.81 21.72 -3.85
C LEU A 47 -4.60 22.48 -5.16
N ASN A 48 -5.63 23.24 -5.53
CA ASN A 48 -5.96 23.75 -6.86
C ASN A 48 -4.94 24.74 -7.50
N ASP A 49 -3.96 25.24 -6.75
CA ASP A 49 -3.17 26.43 -7.13
C ASP A 49 -2.25 26.28 -8.36
N SER A 50 -2.16 25.10 -8.98
CA SER A 50 -1.28 24.82 -10.12
C SER A 50 -2.01 24.47 -11.42
N TYR A 51 -3.30 24.12 -11.39
CA TYR A 51 -4.08 23.72 -12.57
C TYR A 51 -5.48 24.34 -12.52
N GLU A 52 -5.51 25.65 -12.79
CA GLU A 52 -6.74 26.46 -12.77
C GLU A 52 -7.88 25.74 -13.50
N ASN A 53 -8.97 25.47 -12.75
CA ASN A 53 -10.24 24.85 -13.15
C ASN A 53 -10.34 23.31 -13.17
N MET A 54 -9.25 22.53 -13.01
CA MET A 54 -9.34 21.06 -13.16
C MET A 54 -10.14 20.35 -12.05
N ASN A 55 -10.17 20.91 -10.83
CA ASN A 55 -10.92 20.32 -9.71
C ASN A 55 -12.36 20.87 -9.54
N THR A 56 -12.92 21.47 -10.59
CA THR A 56 -14.32 21.93 -10.58
C THR A 56 -15.22 20.98 -11.35
N CYS A 57 -16.42 20.73 -10.82
CA CYS A 57 -17.46 19.98 -11.50
C CYS A 57 -18.82 20.68 -11.39
N GLU A 58 -19.71 20.48 -12.35
CA GLU A 58 -20.96 21.25 -12.42
C GLU A 58 -22.13 20.34 -12.80
N VAL A 59 -23.21 20.40 -12.01
CA VAL A 59 -24.44 19.63 -12.20
C VAL A 59 -25.63 20.56 -12.34
N GLU A 60 -26.67 20.07 -13.00
CA GLU A 60 -28.00 20.63 -12.94
C GLU A 60 -28.95 19.61 -12.32
N ILE A 61 -29.77 20.09 -11.41
CA ILE A 61 -30.87 19.37 -10.81
C ILE A 61 -32.17 19.99 -11.35
N SER A 62 -33.13 19.18 -11.77
CA SER A 62 -34.42 19.64 -12.30
C SER A 62 -35.57 18.94 -11.59
N ASP A 63 -36.80 19.47 -11.72
CA ASP A 63 -38.01 18.94 -11.08
C ASP A 63 -37.87 18.95 -9.52
N ILE A 64 -37.51 20.11 -8.96
CA ILE A 64 -37.17 20.26 -7.54
C ILE A 64 -38.40 20.70 -6.73
N GLU A 65 -39.05 19.74 -6.08
CA GLU A 65 -40.24 19.99 -5.27
C GLU A 65 -39.94 20.29 -3.79
N ASP A 66 -38.85 19.77 -3.24
CA ASP A 66 -38.44 19.85 -1.82
C ASP A 66 -36.91 20.09 -1.66
N ASP A 67 -36.41 20.00 -0.42
CA ASP A 67 -35.00 20.19 -0.09
C ASP A 67 -34.09 19.15 -0.78
N VAL A 68 -32.83 19.53 -1.01
CA VAL A 68 -31.89 18.79 -1.86
C VAL A 68 -30.68 18.33 -1.05
N ASN A 69 -30.55 17.02 -0.88
CA ASN A 69 -29.42 16.37 -0.22
C ASN A 69 -28.47 15.76 -1.26
N ILE A 70 -27.23 16.27 -1.30
CA ILE A 70 -26.19 15.91 -2.26
C ILE A 70 -25.06 15.18 -1.54
N GLU A 71 -24.66 14.02 -2.07
CA GLU A 71 -23.58 13.20 -1.55
C GLU A 71 -22.54 12.88 -2.65
N PHE A 72 -21.27 13.03 -2.30
CA PHE A 72 -20.12 12.55 -3.05
C PHE A 72 -19.56 11.25 -2.43
N PRO A 73 -18.85 10.39 -3.20
CA PRO A 73 -18.18 9.22 -2.68
C PRO A 73 -17.24 9.49 -1.49
N GLU A 74 -17.03 8.48 -0.65
CA GLU A 74 -15.95 8.47 0.32
C GLU A 74 -14.59 8.69 -0.38
N GLY A 75 -13.70 9.46 0.25
CA GLY A 75 -12.46 9.91 -0.38
C GLY A 75 -12.61 11.12 -1.30
N ILE A 76 -13.79 11.72 -1.43
CA ILE A 76 -14.00 13.04 -2.06
C ILE A 76 -14.46 14.04 -1.00
N LYS A 77 -13.87 15.24 -0.97
CA LYS A 77 -14.36 16.37 -0.16
C LYS A 77 -14.76 17.54 -1.05
N VAL A 78 -15.82 18.22 -0.69
CA VAL A 78 -16.21 19.50 -1.27
C VAL A 78 -15.41 20.60 -0.55
N ILE A 79 -14.62 21.37 -1.29
CA ILE A 79 -13.93 22.56 -0.77
C ILE A 79 -14.93 23.72 -0.72
N SER A 80 -15.57 24.03 -1.85
CA SER A 80 -16.55 25.10 -1.99
C SER A 80 -17.59 24.76 -3.07
N TYR A 81 -18.64 25.57 -3.16
CA TYR A 81 -19.65 25.48 -4.21
C TYR A 81 -20.14 26.87 -4.61
N GLU A 82 -20.70 26.99 -5.80
CA GLU A 82 -21.30 28.19 -6.38
C GLU A 82 -22.61 27.79 -7.06
N ILE A 83 -23.71 28.46 -6.75
CA ILE A 83 -24.95 28.35 -7.52
C ILE A 83 -24.79 29.20 -8.77
N THR A 84 -24.74 28.55 -9.94
CA THR A 84 -24.41 29.19 -11.21
C THR A 84 -25.64 29.64 -11.98
N ASP A 85 -26.75 28.91 -11.89
CA ASP A 85 -28.04 29.28 -12.47
C ASP A 85 -29.24 28.74 -11.66
N VAL A 86 -30.39 29.40 -11.77
CA VAL A 86 -31.68 28.99 -11.18
C VAL A 86 -32.82 29.37 -12.12
N GLU A 87 -33.50 28.38 -12.70
CA GLU A 87 -34.69 28.61 -13.53
C GLU A 87 -35.97 28.65 -12.67
N GLY A 88 -36.94 29.47 -13.06
CA GLY A 88 -38.23 29.66 -12.38
C GLY A 88 -38.28 30.81 -11.37
N ILE A 89 -37.20 31.09 -10.62
CA ILE A 89 -37.18 32.14 -9.58
C ILE A 89 -36.47 33.42 -10.04
N LYS A 90 -37.10 34.59 -9.84
CA LYS A 90 -36.42 35.89 -10.04
C LYS A 90 -35.58 36.25 -8.81
N ASN A 91 -34.25 36.22 -8.96
CA ASN A 91 -33.15 36.45 -8.00
C ASN A 91 -32.55 35.17 -7.37
N LEU A 92 -31.47 34.67 -8.00
CA LEU A 92 -30.70 33.48 -7.62
C LEU A 92 -30.50 33.28 -6.10
N LYS A 93 -29.98 34.30 -5.40
CA LYS A 93 -29.62 34.21 -3.96
C LYS A 93 -30.79 34.24 -2.96
N LYS A 94 -32.05 34.29 -3.42
CA LYS A 94 -33.23 34.25 -2.53
C LYS A 94 -33.95 32.90 -2.52
N GLY A 95 -33.73 32.04 -3.51
CA GLY A 95 -34.46 30.78 -3.67
C GLY A 95 -33.81 29.56 -3.01
N VAL A 96 -32.52 29.63 -2.65
CA VAL A 96 -31.77 28.50 -2.07
C VAL A 96 -30.92 28.98 -0.90
N VAL A 97 -30.95 28.23 0.20
CA VAL A 97 -30.14 28.47 1.41
C VAL A 97 -29.39 27.18 1.73
N LEU A 98 -28.06 27.26 1.90
CA LEU A 98 -27.32 26.11 2.42
C LEU A 98 -27.63 25.94 3.92
N VAL A 99 -28.00 24.71 4.27
CA VAL A 99 -28.28 24.29 5.64
C VAL A 99 -27.01 23.77 6.29
N ASP A 100 -26.30 22.87 5.59
CA ASP A 100 -25.11 22.20 6.11
C ASP A 100 -24.15 21.77 4.98
N LYS A 101 -22.87 21.61 5.35
CA LYS A 101 -21.80 21.08 4.52
C LYS A 101 -20.81 20.31 5.40
N ILE A 102 -20.80 19.00 5.25
CA ILE A 102 -19.91 18.08 6.00
C ILE A 102 -19.10 17.30 4.98
N ASP A 103 -17.80 17.61 4.84
CA ASP A 103 -16.83 16.97 3.94
C ASP A 103 -17.36 16.57 2.54
N ASN A 104 -17.98 15.40 2.39
CA ASN A 104 -18.53 14.86 1.14
C ASN A 104 -20.04 15.13 0.90
N LYS A 105 -20.75 15.76 1.85
CA LYS A 105 -22.21 16.01 1.81
C LYS A 105 -22.56 17.50 1.83
N ILE A 106 -23.67 17.85 1.17
CA ILE A 106 -24.24 19.19 1.12
C ILE A 106 -25.76 19.10 1.27
N ALA A 107 -26.33 19.87 2.19
CA ALA A 107 -27.78 20.01 2.34
C ALA A 107 -28.23 21.42 1.95
N LEU A 108 -29.16 21.52 1.01
CA LEU A 108 -29.71 22.77 0.48
C LEU A 108 -31.21 22.83 0.73
N SER A 109 -31.68 23.86 1.44
CA SER A 109 -33.12 24.12 1.55
C SER A 109 -33.61 25.04 0.44
N VAL A 110 -34.77 24.69 -0.13
CA VAL A 110 -35.40 25.42 -1.23
C VAL A 110 -36.48 26.35 -0.68
N VAL A 111 -36.26 27.67 -0.84
CA VAL A 111 -37.18 28.70 -0.39
C VAL A 111 -38.29 28.88 -1.42
N LYS A 112 -39.46 28.30 -1.15
CA LYS A 112 -40.66 28.37 -1.98
C LYS A 112 -41.19 29.82 -2.03
N ASP A 113 -41.45 30.34 -3.23
CA ASP A 113 -42.13 31.64 -3.48
C ASP A 113 -43.59 31.33 -3.83
N ASP A 114 -44.55 31.92 -3.10
CA ASP A 114 -46.01 31.67 -3.25
C ASP A 114 -46.56 31.84 -4.68
N ASN A 115 -45.77 32.41 -5.61
CA ASN A 115 -46.14 32.58 -7.02
C ASN A 115 -45.12 32.01 -8.03
N LYS A 116 -44.08 31.30 -7.59
CA LYS A 116 -43.06 30.67 -8.48
C LYS A 116 -42.44 29.42 -7.88
N GLU A 117 -42.49 28.34 -8.66
CA GLU A 117 -41.75 27.10 -8.42
C GLU A 117 -40.36 27.18 -9.08
N MET A 118 -39.36 26.53 -8.47
CA MET A 118 -38.01 26.40 -9.02
C MET A 118 -38.00 25.24 -10.03
N GLN A 119 -37.57 25.49 -11.26
CA GLN A 119 -37.61 24.48 -12.33
C GLN A 119 -36.30 23.70 -12.41
N SER A 120 -35.17 24.42 -12.33
CA SER A 120 -33.85 23.82 -12.20
C SER A 120 -32.89 24.66 -11.37
N LEU A 121 -31.84 24.00 -10.89
CA LEU A 121 -30.76 24.53 -10.08
C LEU A 121 -29.42 24.01 -10.61
N SER A 122 -28.57 24.91 -11.08
CA SER A 122 -27.22 24.59 -11.52
C SER A 122 -26.20 24.93 -10.42
N ILE A 123 -25.33 23.97 -10.09
CA ILE A 123 -24.37 24.08 -9.00
C ILE A 123 -23.00 23.62 -9.48
N ARG A 124 -22.01 24.50 -9.32
CA ARG A 124 -20.59 24.20 -9.50
C ARG A 124 -19.97 23.88 -8.15
N PHE A 125 -19.33 22.72 -8.03
CA PHE A 125 -18.53 22.33 -6.88
C PHE A 125 -17.04 22.45 -7.19
N ASN A 126 -16.27 22.92 -6.23
CA ASN A 126 -14.83 22.73 -6.19
C ASN A 126 -14.56 21.60 -5.20
N ILE A 127 -13.97 20.50 -5.67
CA ILE A 127 -13.78 19.27 -4.88
C ILE A 127 -12.30 18.91 -4.79
N THR A 128 -11.97 17.98 -3.90
CA THR A 128 -10.63 17.38 -3.77
C THR A 128 -10.80 15.89 -3.53
N ALA A 129 -9.80 15.11 -3.93
CA ALA A 129 -9.81 13.65 -3.82
C ALA A 129 -8.65 13.16 -2.96
N SER A 130 -8.91 12.13 -2.16
CA SER A 130 -7.90 11.45 -1.35
C SER A 130 -6.74 10.98 -2.23
N PRO A 131 -5.48 11.05 -1.74
CA PRO A 131 -4.32 10.49 -2.41
C PRO A 131 -4.49 9.05 -2.91
N GLU A 132 -5.39 8.26 -2.31
CA GLU A 132 -5.70 6.88 -2.69
C GLU A 132 -6.87 6.74 -3.67
N TYR A 133 -7.78 7.72 -3.76
CA TYR A 133 -8.99 7.62 -4.59
C TYR A 133 -8.65 7.61 -6.09
N ARG A 134 -9.26 6.71 -6.87
CA ARG A 134 -9.07 6.60 -8.33
C ARG A 134 -10.39 6.28 -9.02
N GLY A 135 -10.56 6.79 -10.24
CA GLY A 135 -11.74 6.50 -11.07
C GLY A 135 -12.82 7.57 -10.99
N ASP A 136 -14.04 7.20 -11.34
CA ASP A 136 -15.12 8.16 -11.61
C ASP A 136 -15.72 8.73 -10.32
N VAL A 137 -15.91 10.06 -10.28
CA VAL A 137 -16.61 10.75 -9.20
C VAL A 137 -18.08 10.88 -9.57
N TYR A 138 -18.94 10.42 -8.67
CA TYR A 138 -20.38 10.54 -8.81
C TYR A 138 -20.92 11.67 -7.92
N VAL A 139 -22.01 12.29 -8.34
CA VAL A 139 -22.92 13.02 -7.44
C VAL A 139 -24.17 12.18 -7.28
N ASN A 140 -24.60 11.99 -6.04
CA ASN A 140 -25.81 11.28 -5.64
C ASN A 140 -26.83 12.25 -5.04
N LEU A 141 -28.12 12.09 -5.38
CA LEU A 141 -29.23 12.71 -4.66
C LEU A 141 -29.85 11.68 -3.72
N GLU A 142 -29.61 11.83 -2.41
CA GLU A 142 -29.91 10.80 -1.41
C GLU A 142 -31.38 10.35 -1.43
N ASP A 143 -32.30 11.31 -1.56
CA ASP A 143 -33.75 11.06 -1.48
C ASP A 143 -34.34 10.32 -2.70
N ASN A 144 -33.60 10.26 -3.83
CA ASN A 144 -34.08 9.68 -5.09
C ASN A 144 -33.15 8.61 -5.70
N ASP A 145 -31.97 8.35 -5.11
CA ASP A 145 -30.91 7.44 -5.62
C ASP A 145 -30.47 7.74 -7.07
N VAL A 146 -30.63 8.99 -7.52
CA VAL A 146 -30.24 9.43 -8.86
C VAL A 146 -28.77 9.85 -8.84
N LYS A 147 -27.98 9.27 -9.75
CA LYS A 147 -26.52 9.45 -9.80
C LYS A 147 -26.05 9.87 -11.18
N THR A 148 -25.06 10.77 -11.23
CA THR A 148 -24.36 11.16 -12.47
C THR A 148 -22.85 11.24 -12.24
N ILE A 149 -22.04 10.96 -13.27
CA ILE A 149 -20.59 11.15 -13.22
C ILE A 149 -20.29 12.64 -13.44
N VAL A 150 -19.41 13.22 -12.62
CA VAL A 150 -19.08 14.65 -12.63
C VAL A 150 -17.59 14.94 -12.73
N ALA A 151 -16.73 13.95 -12.55
CA ALA A 151 -15.29 14.05 -12.72
C ALA A 151 -14.66 12.65 -12.80
N LYS A 152 -13.36 12.59 -13.12
CA LYS A 152 -12.55 11.38 -12.98
C LYS A 152 -11.24 11.68 -12.26
N VAL A 153 -10.93 10.93 -11.22
CA VAL A 153 -9.70 11.10 -10.42
C VAL A 153 -8.57 10.22 -10.94
N ASN A 154 -7.44 10.85 -11.21
CA ASN A 154 -6.14 10.23 -11.47
C ASN A 154 -5.12 10.66 -10.40
N SER A 155 -4.00 9.95 -10.31
CA SER A 155 -2.82 10.43 -9.59
C SER A 155 -2.09 11.52 -10.41
N PRO A 156 -1.36 12.48 -9.82
CA PRO A 156 -0.50 13.37 -10.61
C PRO A 156 0.62 12.62 -11.35
N ILE A 157 1.20 11.61 -10.68
CA ILE A 157 2.22 10.70 -11.24
C ILE A 157 1.82 9.25 -11.01
N ASN A 158 2.15 8.37 -11.95
CA ASN A 158 2.04 6.93 -11.76
C ASN A 158 3.40 6.40 -11.29
N ILE A 159 3.39 5.51 -10.31
CA ILE A 159 4.57 4.76 -9.88
C ILE A 159 4.25 3.28 -10.08
N ASN A 160 5.08 2.58 -10.83
CA ASN A 160 4.94 1.15 -11.08
C ASN A 160 6.24 0.43 -10.71
N ALA A 161 6.12 -0.65 -9.94
CA ALA A 161 7.24 -1.50 -9.55
C ALA A 161 6.70 -2.92 -9.31
N GLU A 162 7.25 -3.91 -10.02
CA GLU A 162 6.75 -5.29 -9.96
C GLU A 162 7.16 -6.03 -8.67
N SER A 163 6.37 -7.01 -8.27
CA SER A 163 6.66 -7.85 -7.11
C SER A 163 7.88 -8.75 -7.33
N THR A 164 8.85 -8.71 -6.41
CA THR A 164 10.05 -9.55 -6.46
C THR A 164 10.08 -10.54 -5.29
N GLU A 165 10.33 -11.82 -5.57
CA GLU A 165 10.58 -12.81 -4.52
C GLU A 165 12.02 -12.71 -4.00
N GLY A 166 12.14 -12.45 -2.70
CA GLY A 166 13.41 -12.31 -2.00
C GLY A 166 13.97 -13.62 -1.45
N ARG A 167 15.25 -13.58 -1.06
CA ARG A 167 15.91 -14.66 -0.36
C ARG A 167 16.37 -14.22 1.04
N THR A 168 16.06 -15.04 2.05
CA THR A 168 16.49 -14.84 3.44
C THR A 168 17.99 -15.08 3.68
N ASP A 169 18.68 -15.69 2.72
CA ASP A 169 20.11 -15.95 2.78
C ASP A 169 20.99 -14.80 2.25
N HIS A 170 20.40 -13.81 1.57
CA HIS A 170 21.13 -12.67 0.99
C HIS A 170 20.79 -11.35 1.70
N ARG A 171 21.75 -10.80 2.44
CA ARG A 171 21.63 -9.49 3.15
C ARG A 171 21.12 -8.33 2.29
N LYS A 172 21.46 -8.36 1.00
CA LYS A 172 21.03 -7.43 -0.05
C LYS A 172 20.31 -8.25 -1.11
N ASN A 173 19.04 -7.93 -1.38
CA ASN A 173 18.27 -8.53 -2.46
C ASN A 173 18.02 -7.48 -3.55
N SER A 174 18.30 -7.82 -4.80
CA SER A 174 17.82 -7.03 -5.93
C SER A 174 16.30 -7.11 -6.02
N VAL A 175 15.67 -6.01 -6.39
CA VAL A 175 14.22 -5.87 -6.56
C VAL A 175 13.92 -5.25 -7.93
N ALA A 176 12.66 -5.35 -8.37
CA ALA A 176 12.24 -4.81 -9.65
C ALA A 176 12.48 -3.29 -9.74
N ASP A 177 12.74 -2.85 -10.97
CA ASP A 177 12.90 -1.45 -11.31
C ASP A 177 11.66 -0.63 -10.92
N ILE A 178 11.90 0.60 -10.45
CA ILE A 178 10.84 1.55 -10.10
C ILE A 178 10.68 2.52 -11.28
N VAL A 179 9.49 2.52 -11.89
CA VAL A 179 9.13 3.38 -13.02
C VAL A 179 8.15 4.44 -12.57
N ILE A 180 8.54 5.71 -12.64
CA ILE A 180 7.71 6.87 -12.32
C ILE A 180 7.38 7.60 -13.62
N SER A 181 6.12 7.93 -13.85
CA SER A 181 5.67 8.65 -15.05
C SER A 181 4.70 9.76 -14.67
N GLU A 182 4.92 10.97 -15.20
CA GLU A 182 3.95 12.05 -15.06
C GLU A 182 2.69 11.78 -15.89
N ASN A 183 1.49 12.07 -15.34
CA ASN A 183 0.24 12.00 -16.12
C ASN A 183 -0.03 13.28 -16.94
N PHE A 184 0.71 14.36 -16.68
CA PHE A 184 0.64 15.64 -17.40
C PHE A 184 1.97 16.41 -17.25
N ILE A 185 2.16 17.44 -18.07
CA ILE A 185 3.41 18.23 -18.09
C ILE A 185 3.59 18.97 -16.77
N GLY A 186 4.69 18.70 -16.05
CA GLY A 186 5.04 19.40 -14.81
C GLY A 186 4.29 18.92 -13.57
N ALA A 187 3.77 17.68 -13.57
CA ALA A 187 3.25 17.03 -12.37
C ALA A 187 4.30 16.93 -11.26
N MET A 188 5.56 16.76 -11.65
CA MET A 188 6.72 16.97 -10.79
C MET A 188 7.19 18.42 -10.95
N THR A 189 6.63 19.32 -10.14
CA THR A 189 6.97 20.75 -10.16
C THR A 189 8.39 20.99 -9.67
N LYS A 190 9.02 22.10 -10.06
CA LYS A 190 10.38 22.43 -9.59
C LYS A 190 10.47 22.50 -8.05
N ASN A 191 11.55 21.94 -7.49
CA ASN A 191 11.79 21.73 -6.05
C ASN A 191 10.81 20.79 -5.34
N SER A 192 9.93 20.07 -6.05
CA SER A 192 9.17 18.97 -5.45
C SER A 192 10.08 17.81 -5.06
N GLU A 193 9.66 17.02 -4.08
CA GLU A 193 10.42 15.88 -3.56
C GLU A 193 9.51 14.67 -3.37
N LEU A 194 9.79 13.58 -4.10
CA LEU A 194 9.14 12.29 -3.95
C LEU A 194 9.98 11.42 -3.02
N ILE A 195 9.35 10.81 -2.02
CA ILE A 195 9.99 9.89 -1.08
C ILE A 195 9.37 8.51 -1.23
N LEU A 196 10.21 7.50 -1.46
CA LEU A 196 9.82 6.10 -1.53
C LEU A 196 10.46 5.31 -0.39
N GLU A 197 9.64 4.51 0.28
CA GLU A 197 10.00 3.71 1.46
C GLU A 197 9.45 2.29 1.32
N THR A 198 10.03 1.36 2.07
CA THR A 198 9.47 0.03 2.27
C THR A 198 9.56 -0.31 3.77
N GLU A 199 8.46 -0.79 4.34
CA GLU A 199 8.40 -1.00 5.80
C GLU A 199 9.38 -2.11 6.22
N GLY A 200 10.21 -1.87 7.24
CA GLY A 200 11.16 -2.88 7.76
C GLY A 200 12.38 -3.22 6.88
N MET A 201 12.44 -2.69 5.64
CA MET A 201 13.56 -2.83 4.71
C MET A 201 14.18 -1.47 4.41
N LEU A 202 15.44 -1.44 3.97
CA LEU A 202 16.17 -0.22 3.65
C LEU A 202 16.64 -0.28 2.19
N PHE A 203 16.40 0.76 1.40
CA PHE A 203 17.03 0.89 0.10
C PHE A 203 18.56 1.04 0.23
N ASP A 204 19.28 0.35 -0.65
CA ASP A 204 20.72 0.50 -0.85
C ASP A 204 21.02 1.70 -1.77
N ASP A 205 22.18 2.34 -1.61
CA ASP A 205 22.58 3.53 -2.38
C ASP A 205 23.13 3.23 -3.80
N THR A 206 23.16 1.95 -4.20
CA THR A 206 23.45 1.52 -5.57
C THR A 206 22.18 1.47 -6.40
N PHE A 207 22.10 2.31 -7.42
CA PHE A 207 21.02 2.34 -8.41
C PHE A 207 21.53 2.90 -9.75
N GLU A 208 20.79 2.68 -10.83
CA GLU A 208 20.98 3.34 -12.12
C GLU A 208 19.75 4.21 -12.42
N LEU A 209 19.96 5.43 -12.94
CA LEU A 209 18.91 6.40 -13.22
C LEU A 209 18.84 6.68 -14.73
N GLN A 210 17.69 6.39 -15.34
CA GLN A 210 17.37 6.76 -16.72
C GLN A 210 16.18 7.74 -16.74
N ILE A 211 16.25 8.74 -17.61
CA ILE A 211 15.20 9.74 -17.81
C ILE A 211 14.75 9.71 -19.27
N GLU A 212 13.43 9.67 -19.48
CA GLU A 212 12.75 9.83 -20.76
C GLU A 212 11.91 11.12 -20.71
N GLY A 213 12.30 12.16 -21.44
CA GLY A 213 11.61 13.45 -21.44
C GLY A 213 12.56 14.62 -21.19
N ASP A 214 12.03 15.72 -20.63
CA ASP A 214 12.79 16.94 -20.37
C ASP A 214 12.89 17.35 -18.90
N ILE A 215 12.40 16.52 -17.96
CA ILE A 215 12.63 16.68 -16.52
C ILE A 215 14.13 16.54 -16.16
N ASP A 216 14.55 17.20 -15.08
CA ASP A 216 15.86 16.99 -14.43
C ASP A 216 15.64 16.75 -12.94
N VAL A 217 16.21 15.67 -12.40
CA VAL A 217 16.02 15.24 -11.01
C VAL A 217 17.36 14.84 -10.37
N ASN A 218 17.47 15.06 -9.07
CA ASN A 218 18.51 14.50 -8.24
C ASN A 218 17.91 13.35 -7.41
N LEU A 219 18.53 12.17 -7.44
CA LEU A 219 18.13 11.01 -6.65
C LEU A 219 19.23 10.70 -5.65
N ASN A 220 18.87 10.62 -4.37
CA ASN A 220 19.75 10.12 -3.32
C ASN A 220 19.01 9.13 -2.41
N VAL A 221 19.76 8.25 -1.74
CA VAL A 221 19.22 7.42 -0.66
C VAL A 221 19.61 8.06 0.68
N ALA A 222 18.65 8.21 1.58
CA ALA A 222 18.86 8.74 2.93
C ALA A 222 17.95 7.99 3.91
N ASP A 223 18.48 7.60 5.07
CA ASP A 223 17.76 6.84 6.10
C ASP A 223 17.02 5.58 5.59
N GLY A 224 17.56 4.96 4.53
CA GLY A 224 16.98 3.78 3.87
C GLY A 224 15.83 4.07 2.90
N LYS A 225 15.55 5.35 2.59
CA LYS A 225 14.50 5.79 1.67
C LYS A 225 15.11 6.35 0.38
N ILE A 226 14.43 6.14 -0.75
CA ILE A 226 14.77 6.82 -2.01
C ILE A 226 14.14 8.22 -1.99
N MET A 227 14.97 9.25 -2.13
CA MET A 227 14.58 10.66 -2.21
C MET A 227 14.81 11.14 -3.64
N ILE A 228 13.78 11.63 -4.32
CA ILE A 228 13.87 12.13 -5.70
C ILE A 228 13.41 13.59 -5.72
N LYS A 229 14.37 14.49 -5.90
CA LYS A 229 14.15 15.94 -5.90
C LYS A 229 14.17 16.51 -7.31
N THR A 230 13.09 17.18 -7.69
CA THR A 230 12.96 17.82 -9.01
C THR A 230 13.79 19.10 -9.08
N ILE A 231 14.77 19.14 -9.97
CA ILE A 231 15.65 20.29 -10.24
C ILE A 231 15.07 21.18 -11.34
N LYS A 232 14.52 20.56 -12.38
CA LYS A 232 13.80 21.19 -13.49
C LYS A 232 12.55 20.36 -13.78
N GLU A 233 11.38 20.99 -13.78
CA GLU A 233 10.14 20.35 -14.21
C GLU A 233 10.09 20.13 -15.73
N SER A 234 9.26 19.18 -16.17
CA SER A 234 8.97 18.98 -17.59
C SER A 234 8.23 20.18 -18.16
N LEU A 235 8.57 20.57 -19.39
CA LEU A 235 7.94 21.71 -20.07
C LEU A 235 7.39 21.36 -21.46
N SER A 236 7.79 20.21 -22.03
CA SER A 236 7.46 19.84 -23.41
C SER A 236 6.54 18.63 -23.54
N SER A 237 6.69 17.64 -22.66
CA SER A 237 5.85 16.44 -22.56
C SER A 237 5.92 15.89 -21.13
N PRO A 238 4.94 15.09 -20.67
CA PRO A 238 5.08 14.36 -19.42
C PRO A 238 6.32 13.47 -19.49
N SER A 239 7.19 13.55 -18.48
CA SER A 239 8.43 12.78 -18.43
C SER A 239 8.26 11.47 -17.64
N LYS A 240 9.22 10.57 -17.83
CA LYS A 240 9.31 9.29 -17.14
C LYS A 240 10.72 9.08 -16.60
N ILE A 241 10.80 8.59 -15.37
CA ILE A 241 12.01 8.26 -14.63
C ILE A 241 12.01 6.75 -14.43
N ILE A 242 13.13 6.10 -14.69
CA ILE A 242 13.36 4.69 -14.45
C ILE A 242 14.53 4.57 -13.49
N ILE A 243 14.31 3.87 -12.38
CA ILE A 243 15.33 3.57 -11.37
C ILE A 243 15.57 2.06 -11.43
N SER A 244 16.73 1.67 -11.94
CA SER A 244 17.11 0.28 -12.17
C SER A 244 18.22 -0.16 -11.21
N ASN A 245 18.49 -1.48 -11.17
CA ASN A 245 19.49 -2.09 -10.26
C ASN A 245 19.17 -1.85 -8.76
N VAL A 246 17.89 -1.61 -8.45
CA VAL A 246 17.40 -1.31 -7.11
C VAL A 246 17.61 -2.54 -6.21
N SER A 247 18.02 -2.29 -4.95
CA SER A 247 18.23 -3.35 -3.97
C SER A 247 17.75 -2.96 -2.59
N LEU A 248 17.26 -3.94 -1.83
CA LEU A 248 16.84 -3.81 -0.44
C LEU A 248 17.80 -4.54 0.50
N ILE A 249 18.07 -3.91 1.65
CA ILE A 249 18.85 -4.45 2.77
C ILE A 249 17.92 -4.62 3.98
N SER A 250 18.03 -5.77 4.64
CA SER A 250 17.34 -6.06 5.89
C SER A 250 17.89 -5.18 7.04
N GLY A 251 17.01 -4.39 7.68
CA GLY A 251 17.40 -3.57 8.84
C GLY A 251 17.67 -4.40 10.09
N GLN A 252 16.82 -5.40 10.36
CA GLN A 252 17.06 -6.55 11.26
C GLN A 252 16.40 -7.81 10.64
N SER A 253 16.67 -8.98 11.22
CA SER A 253 16.41 -10.32 10.64
C SER A 253 15.08 -10.48 9.88
N TYR A 254 15.15 -11.13 8.71
CA TYR A 254 13.98 -11.50 7.89
C TYR A 254 12.83 -12.11 8.69
N GLU A 255 11.66 -11.54 8.49
CA GLU A 255 10.38 -12.18 8.77
C GLU A 255 9.78 -12.58 7.40
N GLU A 256 8.83 -13.52 7.39
CA GLU A 256 8.03 -13.81 6.20
C GLU A 256 6.94 -12.76 6.08
N GLY A 257 6.74 -12.29 4.87
CA GLY A 257 5.77 -11.24 4.62
C GLY A 257 5.93 -10.61 3.27
N ASN A 258 4.93 -9.79 2.98
CA ASN A 258 4.97 -8.82 1.92
C ASN A 258 5.53 -7.53 2.50
N TYR A 259 6.58 -7.01 1.89
CA TYR A 259 7.19 -5.74 2.22
C TYR A 259 6.75 -4.74 1.14
N PRO A 260 5.86 -3.78 1.48
CA PRO A 260 5.25 -2.91 0.49
C PRO A 260 6.24 -1.88 -0.04
N LEU A 261 5.99 -1.37 -1.24
CA LEU A 261 6.51 -0.07 -1.70
C LEU A 261 5.49 1.00 -1.38
N LEU A 262 5.93 2.04 -0.68
CA LEU A 262 5.14 3.19 -0.26
C LEU A 262 5.67 4.47 -0.91
N SER A 263 4.76 5.36 -1.32
CA SER A 263 5.08 6.78 -1.42
C SER A 263 4.69 7.44 -0.11
N VAL A 264 5.63 8.06 0.59
CA VAL A 264 5.38 8.73 1.87
C VAL A 264 5.33 10.24 1.71
N ALA A 265 4.65 10.90 2.66
CA ALA A 265 4.60 12.34 2.72
C ALA A 265 6.02 12.94 2.84
N GLY A 266 6.28 13.97 2.03
CA GLY A 266 7.47 14.81 2.18
C GLY A 266 7.28 15.86 3.28
N THR A 267 7.79 17.07 3.04
CA THR A 267 7.51 18.21 3.91
C THR A 267 6.01 18.49 4.01
N GLN A 268 5.49 18.55 5.23
CA GLN A 268 4.09 18.91 5.52
C GLN A 268 3.76 20.32 5.04
N ALA A 269 2.48 20.57 4.76
CA ALA A 269 1.99 21.88 4.38
C ALA A 269 2.28 22.91 5.50
N ALA A 270 3.16 23.88 5.23
CA ALA A 270 3.34 25.01 6.12
C ALA A 270 2.12 25.94 6.04
N VAL A 271 1.79 26.59 7.15
CA VAL A 271 0.56 27.35 7.34
C VAL A 271 0.91 28.74 7.89
N ASP A 272 0.11 29.75 7.57
CA ASP A 272 0.24 31.09 8.14
C ASP A 272 -0.66 31.34 9.35
N ALA A 273 -0.61 32.58 9.86
CA ALA A 273 -1.35 33.00 11.05
C ALA A 273 -2.88 33.05 10.85
N ASP A 274 -3.36 32.99 9.60
CA ASP A 274 -4.78 32.99 9.22
C ASP A 274 -5.24 31.57 8.83
N ASN A 275 -4.45 30.55 9.19
CA ASN A 275 -4.60 29.13 8.83
C ASN A 275 -4.64 28.82 7.32
N VAL A 276 -4.02 29.69 6.50
CA VAL A 276 -3.88 29.48 5.04
C VAL A 276 -2.54 28.80 4.73
N ILE A 277 -2.57 27.82 3.83
CA ILE A 277 -1.37 27.05 3.43
C ILE A 277 -0.40 27.95 2.64
N LYS A 278 0.86 28.02 3.10
CA LYS A 278 1.99 28.69 2.43
C LYS A 278 3.04 27.66 2.03
N ARG A 279 2.94 27.16 0.80
CA ARG A 279 3.82 26.11 0.25
C ARG A 279 5.30 26.54 0.25
N ALA A 280 6.16 25.77 0.92
CA ALA A 280 7.63 25.88 0.87
C ALA A 280 8.33 24.54 0.49
N GLY A 281 7.55 23.47 0.36
CA GLY A 281 7.94 22.17 -0.18
C GLY A 281 6.67 21.48 -0.70
N SER A 282 6.80 20.58 -1.66
CA SER A 282 5.67 19.83 -2.22
C SER A 282 6.10 18.41 -2.57
N SER A 283 5.34 17.40 -2.17
CA SER A 283 5.47 16.07 -2.77
C SER A 283 4.71 16.05 -4.10
N PRO A 284 5.23 15.42 -5.17
CA PRO A 284 4.54 15.37 -6.45
C PRO A 284 3.34 14.39 -6.43
N MET A 285 3.28 13.44 -5.49
CA MET A 285 2.10 12.57 -5.34
C MET A 285 0.96 13.25 -4.58
N PHE A 286 1.22 13.81 -3.39
CA PHE A 286 0.18 14.38 -2.53
C PHE A 286 0.71 15.36 -1.48
N GLU A 287 -0.19 16.15 -0.91
CA GLU A 287 0.05 17.07 0.22
C GLU A 287 -0.81 16.66 1.42
N THR A 288 -0.29 16.83 2.64
CA THR A 288 -0.90 16.36 3.90
C THR A 288 -0.65 17.32 5.07
N TYR A 289 -1.32 17.05 6.19
CA TYR A 289 -1.29 17.82 7.44
C TYR A 289 -1.54 16.92 8.67
N TYR A 290 -1.13 17.38 9.87
CA TYR A 290 -1.44 16.68 11.12
C TYR A 290 -2.92 16.78 11.50
N GLU A 291 -3.54 15.66 11.85
CA GLU A 291 -4.95 15.55 12.29
C GLU A 291 -5.38 16.58 13.34
N ASN A 292 -4.47 16.98 14.24
CA ASN A 292 -4.72 17.98 15.29
C ASN A 292 -5.03 19.40 14.78
N ASN A 293 -4.87 19.67 13.47
CA ASN A 293 -5.23 20.96 12.86
C ASN A 293 -6.56 20.87 12.10
N THR A 294 -7.67 20.88 12.84
CA THR A 294 -9.04 20.71 12.34
C THR A 294 -9.51 21.76 11.33
N GLU A 295 -8.75 22.84 11.11
CA GLU A 295 -9.12 23.92 10.18
C GLU A 295 -8.62 23.66 8.74
N LEU A 296 -7.75 22.66 8.52
CA LEU A 296 -7.21 22.31 7.19
C LEU A 296 -8.06 21.28 6.42
N LEU A 297 -9.39 21.38 6.51
CA LEU A 297 -10.36 20.45 5.91
C LEU A 297 -10.24 20.24 4.39
N GLN A 298 -9.49 21.10 3.68
CA GLN A 298 -9.28 21.03 2.23
C GLN A 298 -8.29 19.93 1.79
N LEU A 299 -7.59 19.30 2.75
CA LEU A 299 -6.69 18.17 2.49
C LEU A 299 -7.20 16.89 3.17
N PHE A 300 -6.51 15.78 2.88
CA PHE A 300 -6.61 14.52 3.59
C PHE A 300 -5.35 14.36 4.44
N SER A 301 -5.50 13.81 5.65
CA SER A 301 -4.41 13.57 6.60
C SER A 301 -3.76 12.20 6.35
N GLU A 302 -3.28 11.98 5.12
CA GLU A 302 -2.57 10.76 4.74
C GLU A 302 -1.06 10.95 4.89
N ASP A 303 -0.37 10.05 5.58
CA ASP A 303 1.10 10.07 5.69
C ASP A 303 1.79 9.19 4.62
N LYS A 304 1.06 8.26 4.00
CA LYS A 304 1.56 7.32 2.99
C LYS A 304 0.46 6.89 2.01
N VAL A 305 0.88 6.47 0.82
CA VAL A 305 0.06 5.79 -0.19
C VAL A 305 0.78 4.51 -0.59
N VAL A 306 0.06 3.38 -0.58
CA VAL A 306 0.63 2.10 -1.01
C VAL A 306 0.73 2.05 -2.54
N ILE A 307 1.93 1.77 -3.05
CA ILE A 307 2.20 1.63 -4.49
C ILE A 307 2.11 0.16 -4.91
N ASN A 308 2.71 -0.74 -4.13
CA ASN A 308 2.59 -2.19 -4.31
C ASN A 308 2.74 -2.87 -2.95
N GLU A 309 1.66 -3.49 -2.46
CA GLU A 309 1.61 -4.27 -1.21
C GLU A 309 2.72 -5.32 -1.08
N GLY A 310 3.08 -5.95 -2.20
CA GLY A 310 4.06 -7.04 -2.26
C GLY A 310 5.23 -6.71 -3.17
N TYR A 311 5.78 -5.49 -3.10
CA TYR A 311 6.96 -5.11 -3.88
C TYR A 311 8.14 -6.05 -3.64
N PHE A 312 8.38 -6.41 -2.37
CA PHE A 312 9.33 -7.45 -2.00
C PHE A 312 8.66 -8.51 -1.16
N ILE A 313 8.74 -9.78 -1.57
CA ILE A 313 8.04 -10.90 -0.91
C ILE A 313 9.07 -11.87 -0.37
N VAL A 314 9.19 -11.97 0.95
CA VAL A 314 10.03 -12.97 1.59
C VAL A 314 9.17 -14.19 1.91
N LYS A 315 9.44 -15.31 1.23
CA LYS A 315 8.79 -16.61 1.48
C LYS A 315 9.75 -17.55 2.21
N ASN A 316 9.23 -18.41 3.08
CA ASN A 316 10.02 -19.58 3.45
C ASN A 316 10.10 -20.57 2.27
N LYS A 317 11.20 -20.50 1.50
CA LYS A 317 11.54 -21.41 0.38
C LYS A 317 11.31 -22.90 0.69
N TYR A 318 11.45 -23.29 1.96
CA TYR A 318 11.39 -24.67 2.41
C TYR A 318 10.11 -25.03 3.18
N GLY A 319 9.23 -24.06 3.43
CA GLY A 319 7.99 -24.27 4.20
C GLY A 319 8.20 -24.69 5.67
N ILE A 320 9.38 -24.43 6.24
CA ILE A 320 9.70 -24.78 7.63
C ILE A 320 8.98 -23.80 8.58
N PRO A 321 8.17 -24.27 9.54
CA PRO A 321 7.51 -23.39 10.52
C PRO A 321 8.50 -22.55 11.32
N ASN A 322 8.14 -21.30 11.59
CA ASN A 322 9.02 -20.34 12.28
C ASN A 322 8.71 -20.24 13.78
N ASP A 323 7.52 -20.70 14.16
CA ASP A 323 7.15 -21.09 15.52
C ASP A 323 7.64 -22.50 15.88
N MET A 324 8.60 -23.05 15.12
CA MET A 324 9.36 -24.25 15.44
C MET A 324 9.73 -24.27 16.93
N LYS A 325 9.16 -25.22 17.66
CA LYS A 325 9.49 -25.44 19.06
C LYS A 325 10.72 -26.33 19.13
N MET A 326 11.82 -25.76 19.60
CA MET A 326 12.95 -26.56 20.05
C MET A 326 12.49 -27.53 21.15
N PRO A 327 13.09 -28.72 21.25
CA PRO A 327 12.89 -29.60 22.40
C PRO A 327 13.25 -28.88 23.71
N ASN A 328 12.53 -29.22 24.77
CA ASN A 328 12.77 -28.66 26.10
C ASN A 328 14.15 -29.08 26.64
N GLU A 329 14.58 -30.30 26.29
CA GLU A 329 15.83 -30.89 26.74
C GLU A 329 16.46 -31.79 25.66
N ILE A 330 17.76 -31.62 25.43
CA ILE A 330 18.59 -32.54 24.62
C ILE A 330 19.80 -32.96 25.43
N ILE A 331 20.02 -34.27 25.60
CA ILE A 331 21.18 -34.84 26.30
C ILE A 331 22.06 -35.60 25.30
N ILE A 332 23.31 -35.18 25.20
CA ILE A 332 24.34 -35.72 24.30
C ILE A 332 25.46 -36.30 25.15
N LYS A 333 25.67 -37.62 25.09
CA LYS A 333 26.75 -38.29 25.82
C LYS A 333 27.94 -38.58 24.91
N ILE A 334 29.14 -38.23 25.37
CA ILE A 334 30.40 -38.48 24.63
C ILE A 334 30.58 -39.99 24.41
N GLY A 335 30.93 -40.39 23.18
CA GLY A 335 31.11 -41.78 22.78
C GLY A 335 29.83 -42.59 22.56
N SER A 336 28.64 -41.99 22.73
CA SER A 336 27.34 -42.65 22.54
C SER A 336 26.89 -42.64 21.08
N ASP A 337 26.20 -43.69 20.61
CA ASP A 337 25.52 -43.78 19.31
C ASP A 337 24.05 -43.29 19.37
N ILE A 338 23.66 -42.72 20.51
CA ILE A 338 22.33 -42.14 20.77
C ILE A 338 22.44 -40.77 21.46
N ILE A 339 21.40 -39.96 21.24
CA ILE A 339 21.07 -38.76 22.01
C ILE A 339 19.65 -38.90 22.58
N GLU A 340 19.36 -38.18 23.65
CA GLU A 340 18.03 -38.11 24.27
C GLU A 340 17.43 -36.74 23.95
N VAL A 341 16.17 -36.71 23.50
CA VAL A 341 15.44 -35.51 23.10
C VAL A 341 14.05 -35.57 23.76
N ASP A 342 13.77 -34.70 24.73
CA ASP A 342 12.55 -34.72 25.55
C ASP A 342 12.21 -36.14 26.10
N GLY A 343 13.23 -36.85 26.59
CA GLY A 343 13.12 -38.22 27.11
C GLY A 343 13.04 -39.33 26.05
N GLN A 344 13.06 -38.99 24.75
CA GLN A 344 13.04 -39.96 23.65
C GLN A 344 14.44 -40.23 23.10
N VAL A 345 14.76 -41.49 22.82
CA VAL A 345 16.07 -41.91 22.30
C VAL A 345 16.11 -41.80 20.77
N MET A 346 16.97 -40.92 20.26
CA MET A 346 17.29 -40.78 18.84
C MET A 346 18.66 -41.39 18.54
N LYS A 347 18.76 -42.24 17.50
CA LYS A 347 20.05 -42.77 17.03
C LYS A 347 20.80 -41.74 16.19
N ILE A 348 22.11 -41.65 16.40
CA ILE A 348 23.01 -40.79 15.65
C ILE A 348 23.99 -41.62 14.82
N ASP A 349 24.43 -41.06 13.69
CA ASP A 349 25.19 -41.80 12.67
C ASP A 349 26.71 -41.83 12.91
N ALA A 350 27.20 -41.04 13.86
CA ALA A 350 28.52 -41.17 14.46
C ALA A 350 28.51 -40.55 15.88
N PRO A 351 29.29 -41.08 16.85
CA PRO A 351 29.27 -40.61 18.23
C PRO A 351 29.88 -39.22 18.40
N ALA A 352 29.40 -38.49 19.41
CA ALA A 352 30.01 -37.24 19.86
C ALA A 352 31.40 -37.49 20.47
N TYR A 353 32.35 -36.57 20.28
CA TYR A 353 33.68 -36.62 20.89
C TYR A 353 34.15 -35.25 21.38
N ILE A 354 35.26 -35.24 22.12
CA ILE A 354 35.95 -34.00 22.53
C ILE A 354 37.16 -33.81 21.60
N SER A 355 37.23 -32.68 20.91
CA SER A 355 38.35 -32.38 20.00
C SER A 355 39.65 -32.09 20.77
N GLY A 356 40.78 -32.06 20.06
CA GLY A 356 42.06 -31.66 20.66
C GLY A 356 42.10 -30.23 21.24
N LYS A 357 41.11 -29.38 20.90
CA LYS A 357 40.91 -28.04 21.47
C LYS A 357 39.96 -28.02 22.69
N GLY A 358 39.41 -29.18 23.10
CA GLY A 358 38.45 -29.29 24.21
C GLY A 358 36.99 -29.02 23.83
N CYS A 359 36.67 -28.83 22.54
CA CYS A 359 35.31 -28.60 22.07
C CYS A 359 34.54 -29.94 22.00
N THR A 360 33.27 -29.96 22.41
CA THR A 360 32.39 -31.10 22.11
C THR A 360 31.93 -31.01 20.66
N MET A 361 32.30 -32.02 19.87
CA MET A 361 31.99 -32.16 18.45
C MET A 361 30.88 -33.20 18.27
N LEU A 362 29.86 -32.88 17.49
CA LEU A 362 28.72 -33.76 17.18
C LEU A 362 28.43 -33.69 15.66
N PRO A 363 27.91 -34.75 15.00
CA PRO A 363 27.57 -34.68 13.58
C PRO A 363 26.47 -33.64 13.33
N LEU A 364 26.69 -32.75 12.36
CA LEU A 364 25.79 -31.64 12.04
C LEU A 364 24.35 -32.11 11.75
N ARG A 365 24.19 -33.21 10.99
CA ARG A 365 22.87 -33.80 10.72
C ARG A 365 22.15 -34.26 11.98
N SER A 366 22.90 -34.88 12.90
CA SER A 366 22.35 -35.43 14.13
C SER A 366 21.87 -34.34 15.08
N ILE A 367 22.64 -33.24 15.22
CA ILE A 367 22.16 -32.10 16.01
C ILE A 367 20.99 -31.37 15.34
N VAL A 368 21.03 -31.18 14.02
CA VAL A 368 19.92 -30.54 13.29
C VAL A 368 18.63 -31.33 13.47
N GLY A 369 18.66 -32.65 13.30
CA GLY A 369 17.50 -33.50 13.56
C GLY A 369 16.94 -33.35 14.98
N ALA A 370 17.82 -33.24 15.97
CA ALA A 370 17.44 -33.04 17.38
C ALA A 370 16.80 -31.66 17.64
N ILE A 371 17.51 -30.56 17.37
CA ILE A 371 17.03 -29.18 17.69
C ILE A 371 15.79 -28.77 16.89
N SER A 372 15.55 -29.41 15.75
CA SER A 372 14.53 -29.01 14.78
C SER A 372 13.41 -30.04 14.58
N ASN A 373 13.36 -31.09 15.43
CA ASN A 373 12.42 -32.21 15.26
C ASN A 373 12.44 -32.84 13.84
N ASN A 374 13.57 -32.76 13.15
CA ASN A 374 13.81 -33.14 11.74
C ASN A 374 13.17 -32.26 10.64
N GLU A 375 12.66 -31.07 10.95
CA GLU A 375 12.19 -30.12 9.92
C GLU A 375 13.35 -29.32 9.29
N GLY A 376 14.52 -29.27 9.95
CA GLY A 376 15.71 -28.59 9.45
C GLY A 376 16.35 -29.26 8.22
N ILE A 377 16.68 -28.44 7.21
CA ILE A 377 17.21 -28.91 5.92
C ILE A 377 18.72 -28.66 5.83
N LEU A 378 19.45 -29.63 5.28
CA LEU A 378 20.89 -29.58 5.03
C LEU A 378 21.20 -29.88 3.57
N GLU A 379 21.71 -28.87 2.86
CA GLU A 379 22.22 -28.96 1.49
C GLU A 379 23.75 -29.00 1.51
N TRP A 380 24.37 -29.86 0.69
CA TRP A 380 25.83 -30.06 0.66
C TRP A 380 26.39 -29.77 -0.73
N ASN A 381 27.26 -28.76 -0.83
CA ASN A 381 28.09 -28.53 -2.00
C ASN A 381 29.45 -29.24 -1.83
N GLY A 382 29.59 -30.39 -2.47
CA GLY A 382 30.82 -31.20 -2.42
C GLY A 382 32.03 -30.59 -3.15
N ALA A 383 31.83 -29.66 -4.08
CA ALA A 383 32.92 -29.00 -4.79
C ALA A 383 33.58 -27.90 -3.93
N GLU A 384 32.75 -27.08 -3.29
CA GLU A 384 33.20 -26.00 -2.38
C GLU A 384 33.53 -26.51 -0.97
N LYS A 385 33.06 -27.72 -0.62
CA LYS A 385 33.00 -28.23 0.76
C LYS A 385 32.21 -27.30 1.68
N LYS A 386 31.04 -26.88 1.22
CA LYS A 386 30.13 -25.96 1.91
C LYS A 386 28.83 -26.67 2.27
N VAL A 387 28.34 -26.46 3.49
CA VAL A 387 26.99 -26.85 3.92
C VAL A 387 26.12 -25.60 3.98
N GLN A 388 24.91 -25.66 3.42
CA GLN A 388 23.84 -24.71 3.70
C GLN A 388 22.80 -25.40 4.60
N MET A 389 22.57 -24.83 5.77
CA MET A 389 21.61 -25.31 6.77
C MET A 389 20.45 -24.32 6.86
N ASN A 390 19.21 -24.80 6.73
CA ASN A 390 18.02 -23.96 6.77
C ASN A 390 17.12 -24.39 7.96
N LEU A 391 16.80 -23.45 8.84
CA LEU A 391 15.98 -23.64 10.05
C LEU A 391 14.99 -22.46 10.17
N GLY A 392 13.76 -22.64 9.69
CA GLY A 392 12.83 -21.51 9.49
C GLY A 392 13.46 -20.47 8.55
N TYR A 393 13.41 -19.18 8.92
CA TYR A 393 14.12 -18.09 8.22
C TYR A 393 15.64 -18.05 8.42
N ARG A 394 16.24 -18.93 9.24
CA ARG A 394 17.71 -18.95 9.43
C ARG A 394 18.35 -19.78 8.33
N CYS A 395 18.97 -19.13 7.36
CA CYS A 395 19.99 -19.74 6.51
C CYS A 395 21.35 -19.60 7.19
N ILE A 396 22.02 -20.74 7.38
CA ILE A 396 23.29 -20.84 8.08
C ILE A 396 24.28 -21.56 7.15
N GLU A 397 25.29 -20.83 6.71
CA GLU A 397 26.35 -21.34 5.84
C GLU A 397 27.56 -21.77 6.66
N LEU A 398 28.04 -22.99 6.42
CA LEU A 398 29.17 -23.59 7.13
C LEU A 398 30.22 -24.08 6.11
N GLN A 399 31.43 -23.50 6.18
CA GLN A 399 32.55 -23.88 5.32
C GLN A 399 33.47 -24.87 6.05
N ILE A 400 33.78 -26.01 5.43
CA ILE A 400 34.62 -27.03 6.08
C ILE A 400 36.09 -26.58 6.11
N GLY A 401 36.71 -26.67 7.30
CA GLY A 401 38.06 -26.18 7.59
C GLY A 401 38.08 -24.83 8.30
N ASP A 402 36.98 -24.07 8.23
CA ASP A 402 36.88 -22.73 8.82
C ASP A 402 36.38 -22.78 10.27
N ASP A 403 36.70 -21.72 11.03
CA ASP A 403 36.16 -21.42 12.36
C ASP A 403 35.11 -20.28 12.33
N ILE A 404 34.58 -19.96 11.15
CA ILE A 404 33.52 -18.97 10.93
C ILE A 404 32.27 -19.63 10.33
N ILE A 405 31.10 -19.24 10.83
CA ILE A 405 29.78 -19.58 10.30
C ILE A 405 29.07 -18.28 9.92
N TYR A 406 28.31 -18.29 8.81
CA TYR A 406 27.48 -17.15 8.42
C TYR A 406 26.00 -17.47 8.62
N ALA A 407 25.32 -16.79 9.53
CA ALA A 407 23.87 -16.91 9.71
C ALA A 407 23.18 -15.66 9.19
N ASN A 408 22.32 -15.80 8.17
CA ASN A 408 21.70 -14.70 7.41
C ASN A 408 22.75 -13.65 6.99
N GLY A 409 23.86 -14.14 6.42
CA GLY A 409 25.04 -13.36 6.02
C GLY A 409 25.85 -12.70 7.16
N LYS A 410 25.47 -12.89 8.43
CA LYS A 410 26.23 -12.36 9.58
C LYS A 410 27.29 -13.37 10.05
N PRO A 411 28.57 -12.96 10.19
CA PRO A 411 29.62 -13.84 10.66
C PRO A 411 29.52 -14.11 12.17
N TYR A 412 29.80 -15.36 12.55
CA TYR A 412 29.95 -15.85 13.92
C TYR A 412 31.22 -16.69 14.02
N TYR A 413 32.11 -16.35 14.94
CA TYR A 413 33.35 -17.08 15.19
C TYR A 413 33.12 -18.21 16.19
N MET A 414 33.73 -19.37 15.93
CA MET A 414 33.60 -20.59 16.73
C MET A 414 34.85 -20.88 17.56
N SER A 415 34.69 -21.70 18.61
CA SER A 415 35.77 -22.23 19.43
C SER A 415 36.58 -23.35 18.74
N GLY A 416 36.03 -23.98 17.70
CA GLY A 416 36.65 -25.05 16.93
C GLY A 416 36.31 -24.95 15.44
N GLN A 417 37.12 -25.59 14.59
CA GLN A 417 36.88 -25.64 13.14
C GLN A 417 35.83 -26.70 12.80
N LEU A 418 35.11 -26.48 11.69
CA LEU A 418 34.29 -27.53 11.05
C LEU A 418 35.19 -28.60 10.43
N GLU A 419 34.97 -29.87 10.78
CA GLU A 419 35.77 -30.99 10.30
C GLU A 419 34.93 -32.14 9.71
N ILE A 420 35.52 -32.90 8.78
CA ILE A 420 34.89 -34.12 8.24
C ILE A 420 35.59 -35.34 8.85
N VAL A 421 34.85 -36.12 9.65
CA VAL A 421 35.31 -37.40 10.20
C VAL A 421 34.41 -38.50 9.66
N ASN A 422 35.01 -39.54 9.06
CA ASN A 422 34.30 -40.70 8.48
C ASN A 422 33.15 -40.34 7.52
N GLY A 423 33.30 -39.26 6.74
CA GLY A 423 32.26 -38.81 5.81
C GLY A 423 31.05 -38.14 6.49
N ARG A 424 31.25 -37.58 7.69
CA ARG A 424 30.27 -36.73 8.39
C ARG A 424 30.90 -35.40 8.79
N VAL A 425 30.15 -34.32 8.61
CA VAL A 425 30.51 -32.98 9.09
C VAL A 425 30.27 -32.93 10.59
N PHE A 426 31.29 -32.55 11.35
CA PHE A 426 31.24 -32.30 12.78
C PHE A 426 31.37 -30.80 13.05
N VAL A 427 30.63 -30.35 14.05
CA VAL A 427 30.52 -28.93 14.45
C VAL A 427 30.66 -28.80 15.97
N PRO A 428 31.30 -27.73 16.49
CA PRO A 428 31.28 -27.44 17.91
C PRO A 428 29.86 -27.16 18.38
N ILE A 429 29.32 -28.03 19.25
CA ILE A 429 27.90 -27.98 19.62
C ILE A 429 27.49 -26.65 20.27
N ARG A 430 28.36 -26.10 21.13
CA ARG A 430 28.12 -24.84 21.83
C ARG A 430 27.99 -23.67 20.86
N ASP A 431 28.84 -23.61 19.85
CA ASP A 431 28.89 -22.47 18.94
C ASP A 431 27.69 -22.50 17.99
N LEU A 432 27.35 -23.68 17.43
CA LEU A 432 26.12 -23.84 16.64
C LEU A 432 24.88 -23.48 17.45
N SER A 433 24.81 -23.92 18.73
CA SER A 433 23.70 -23.61 19.63
C SER A 433 23.54 -22.10 19.86
N ASN A 434 24.64 -21.36 20.05
CA ASN A 434 24.59 -19.90 20.15
C ASN A 434 24.15 -19.24 18.82
N VAL A 435 24.60 -19.76 17.66
CA VAL A 435 24.20 -19.24 16.32
C VAL A 435 22.70 -19.39 16.06
N ILE A 436 22.07 -20.48 16.51
CA ILE A 436 20.62 -20.71 16.38
C ILE A 436 19.79 -20.00 17.47
N GLY A 437 20.43 -19.38 18.46
CA GLY A 437 19.79 -18.52 19.48
C GLY A 437 19.74 -19.09 20.91
N ILE A 438 20.27 -20.30 21.15
CA ILE A 438 20.34 -20.90 22.49
C ILE A 438 21.46 -20.23 23.28
N ARG A 439 21.13 -19.69 24.45
CA ARG A 439 22.10 -18.98 25.31
C ARG A 439 23.07 -19.95 25.99
N ASN A 440 24.31 -19.50 26.23
CA ASN A 440 25.34 -20.29 26.90
C ASN A 440 24.93 -20.85 28.29
N GLU A 441 24.04 -20.16 29.01
CA GLU A 441 23.46 -20.61 30.29
C GLU A 441 22.62 -21.88 30.16
N ASN A 442 22.01 -22.12 28.99
CA ASN A 442 21.24 -23.32 28.68
C ASN A 442 22.10 -24.47 28.12
N ILE A 443 23.42 -24.29 27.99
CA ILE A 443 24.34 -25.29 27.41
C ILE A 443 25.29 -25.79 28.51
N ILE A 444 24.84 -26.82 29.22
CA ILE A 444 25.43 -27.31 30.47
C ILE A 444 26.32 -28.53 30.18
N TRP A 445 27.52 -28.56 30.75
CA TRP A 445 28.42 -29.72 30.70
C TRP A 445 28.47 -30.44 32.04
N ASP A 446 28.23 -31.76 32.04
CA ASP A 446 28.45 -32.63 33.19
C ASP A 446 29.69 -33.51 32.97
N SER A 447 30.71 -33.28 33.79
CA SER A 447 32.00 -33.99 33.75
C SER A 447 31.98 -35.39 34.38
N LYS A 448 30.93 -35.76 35.12
CA LYS A 448 30.78 -37.09 35.72
C LYS A 448 30.13 -38.06 34.74
N SER A 449 29.08 -37.63 34.05
CA SER A 449 28.39 -38.41 33.01
C SER A 449 29.06 -38.30 31.64
N MET A 450 29.97 -37.33 31.46
CA MET A 450 30.58 -36.94 30.18
C MET A 450 29.50 -36.60 29.14
N SER A 451 28.62 -35.65 29.49
CA SER A 451 27.49 -35.25 28.65
C SER A 451 27.26 -33.75 28.58
N VAL A 452 26.83 -33.27 27.41
CA VAL A 452 26.24 -31.94 27.22
C VAL A 452 24.71 -32.06 27.37
N ARG A 453 24.12 -31.17 28.16
CA ARG A 453 22.68 -30.95 28.27
C ARG A 453 22.35 -29.58 27.69
N ILE A 454 21.44 -29.54 26.73
CA ILE A 454 20.91 -28.33 26.11
C ILE A 454 19.46 -28.16 26.59
N VAL A 455 19.09 -26.94 26.97
CA VAL A 455 17.73 -26.59 27.41
C VAL A 455 17.13 -25.59 26.41
N GLY A 456 15.90 -25.86 25.94
CA GLY A 456 15.14 -25.01 25.01
C GLY A 456 14.73 -23.67 25.59
#